data_AF-G3F4G0-F1
#
_entry.id   AF-G3F4G0-F1
#
_cell.length_a   1.000
_cell.length_b   1.000
_cell.length_c   1.000
_cell.angle_alpha   90.00
_cell.angle_beta   90.00
_cell.angle_gamma   90.00
#
_symmetry.space_group_name_H-M   'P 1'
#
loop_
_entity.id
_entity.type
_entity.pdbx_description
1 polymer ?
#
loop_
_entity_poly.entity_id
_entity_poly.type
_entity_poly.pdbx_seq_one_letter_code
_entity_poly.pdbx_strand_id
1 'polypeptide(L)'
;ELLLTLPGGESVRGFFLVTVLVELAGVPGLKSILDVINGIHYNDVAMVTKALDVVSQAIDSMKQAFKLMHEYVDPSIFYGIIRIYLSGWKDNPSMPDGLLYEGVQEQPMEFSGGSAAQSSILHCFDELLGVQHEGSSGAFLRRMRDYMPPSHKHFIENISSQPSLRSFVLQQADEGLTRAFDLCVARLVDFRNFHINTVTRFITIPASRAKQLRANKQGMTEDLDAIRRAPTALEERGTGGSGIITFLKTVRNET
;
A
#
# COMPACT_ATOMS: atom_id res chain seq x y z
N GLU A 1 15.53 -4.03 15.30
CA GLU A 1 14.48 -4.41 16.26
C GLU A 1 13.36 -3.37 16.20
N LEU A 2 12.12 -3.70 16.59
CA LEU A 2 11.09 -2.67 16.73
C LEU A 2 11.35 -1.84 17.98
N LEU A 3 11.16 -0.53 17.88
CA LEU A 3 11.33 0.39 19.02
C LEU A 3 10.11 0.39 19.94
N LEU A 4 8.92 0.17 19.38
CA LEU A 4 7.65 0.08 20.08
C LEU A 4 6.88 -1.11 19.53
N THR A 5 6.07 -1.74 20.38
CA THR A 5 5.24 -2.87 20.01
C THR A 5 3.77 -2.61 20.34
N LEU A 6 2.89 -3.17 19.52
CA LEU A 6 1.45 -3.21 19.74
C LEU A 6 1.03 -4.65 20.10
N PRO A 7 -0.17 -4.87 20.64
CA PRO A 7 -0.68 -6.22 20.83
C PRO A 7 -0.72 -7.00 19.51
N GLY A 8 -0.32 -8.28 19.58
CA GLY A 8 -0.14 -9.14 18.40
C GLY A 8 1.17 -9.93 18.39
N GLY A 9 2.05 -9.72 19.37
CA GLY A 9 3.27 -10.51 19.57
C GLY A 9 4.17 -10.54 18.33
N GLU A 10 4.68 -11.73 18.00
CA GLU A 10 5.55 -11.91 16.82
C GLU A 10 4.88 -11.54 15.49
N SER A 11 3.55 -11.61 15.39
CA SER A 11 2.85 -11.18 14.16
C SER A 11 2.90 -9.66 13.97
N VAL A 12 2.88 -8.87 15.05
CA VAL A 12 3.11 -7.41 14.97
C VAL A 12 4.52 -7.12 14.51
N ARG A 13 5.50 -7.86 15.05
CA ARG A 13 6.90 -7.75 14.66
C ARG A 13 7.09 -8.10 13.20
N GLY A 14 6.53 -9.24 12.76
CA GLY A 14 6.53 -9.68 11.37
C GLY A 14 5.89 -8.66 10.45
N PHE A 15 4.72 -8.14 10.78
CA PHE A 15 4.00 -7.16 9.95
C PHE A 15 4.86 -5.92 9.69
N PHE A 16 5.34 -5.26 10.74
CA PHE A 16 6.14 -4.04 10.59
C PHE A 16 7.49 -4.31 9.91
N LEU A 17 8.22 -5.35 10.32
CA LEU A 17 9.54 -5.63 9.72
C LEU A 17 9.41 -6.02 8.24
N VAL A 18 8.42 -6.82 7.86
CA VAL A 18 8.18 -7.16 6.46
C VAL A 18 7.81 -5.91 5.66
N THR A 19 6.98 -5.00 6.19
CA THR A 19 6.69 -3.73 5.48
C THR A 19 7.95 -2.89 5.26
N VAL A 20 8.86 -2.82 6.23
CA VAL A 20 10.16 -2.14 6.08
C VAL A 20 11.05 -2.84 5.05
N LEU A 21 11.06 -4.17 5.01
CA LEU A 21 11.81 -4.94 4.01
C LEU A 21 11.29 -4.69 2.59
N VAL A 22 9.97 -4.54 2.42
CA VAL A 22 9.37 -4.16 1.14
C VAL A 22 9.85 -2.77 0.73
N GLU A 23 9.80 -1.77 1.61
CA GLU A 23 10.32 -0.42 1.32
C GLU A 23 11.82 -0.44 0.96
N LEU A 24 12.62 -1.17 1.74
CA LEU A 24 14.07 -1.30 1.51
C LEU A 24 14.39 -1.94 0.15
N ALA A 25 13.64 -2.98 -0.23
CA ALA A 25 13.81 -3.66 -1.50
C ALA A 25 13.52 -2.75 -2.72
N GLY A 26 12.68 -1.73 -2.55
CA GLY A 26 12.36 -0.76 -3.60
C GLY A 26 13.39 0.36 -3.76
N VAL A 27 14.30 0.57 -2.80
CA VAL A 27 15.27 1.69 -2.79
C VAL A 27 16.10 1.81 -4.09
N PRO A 28 16.59 0.73 -4.71
CA PRO A 28 17.30 0.83 -5.98
C PRO A 28 16.45 1.47 -7.09
N GLY A 29 15.18 1.08 -7.20
CA GLY A 29 14.23 1.66 -8.16
C GLY A 29 13.93 3.12 -7.86
N LEU A 30 13.73 3.47 -6.59
CA LEU A 30 13.51 4.87 -6.17
C LEU A 30 14.69 5.77 -6.56
N LYS A 31 15.94 5.31 -6.41
CA LYS A 31 17.13 6.06 -6.83
C LYS A 31 17.20 6.20 -8.35
N SER A 32 16.81 5.15 -9.08
CA SER A 32 16.88 5.11 -10.54
C SER A 32 15.88 6.03 -11.23
N ILE A 33 14.85 6.53 -10.53
CA ILE A 33 13.94 7.57 -11.02
C ILE A 33 14.71 8.80 -11.53
N LEU A 34 15.76 9.21 -10.83
CA LEU A 34 16.57 10.36 -11.24
C LEU A 34 17.28 10.10 -12.57
N ASP A 35 17.75 8.86 -12.79
CA ASP A 35 18.38 8.48 -14.05
C ASP A 35 17.38 8.45 -15.21
N VAL A 36 16.15 8.00 -14.94
CA VAL A 36 15.06 8.08 -15.94
C VAL A 36 14.78 9.54 -16.31
N ILE A 37 14.59 10.42 -15.33
CA ILE A 37 14.28 11.83 -15.54
C ILE A 37 15.40 12.50 -16.36
N ASN A 38 16.66 12.32 -15.94
CA ASN A 38 17.81 12.89 -16.64
C ASN A 38 17.97 12.32 -18.05
N GLY A 39 17.77 11.00 -18.21
CA GLY A 39 17.82 10.35 -19.52
C GLY A 39 16.79 10.91 -20.49
N ILE A 40 15.58 11.24 -20.03
CA ILE A 40 14.56 11.91 -20.85
C ILE A 40 15.05 13.31 -21.26
N HIS A 41 15.56 14.12 -20.32
CA HIS A 41 16.05 15.48 -20.61
C HIS A 41 17.22 15.48 -21.61
N TYR A 42 18.11 14.49 -21.56
CA TYR A 42 19.24 14.35 -22.48
C TYR A 42 18.90 13.56 -23.75
N ASN A 43 17.66 13.08 -23.90
CA ASN A 43 17.26 12.20 -24.99
C ASN A 43 18.15 10.94 -25.10
N ASP A 44 18.57 10.38 -23.97
CA ASP A 44 19.43 9.19 -23.85
C ASP A 44 18.59 7.93 -23.62
N VAL A 45 18.25 7.26 -24.72
CA VAL A 45 17.47 6.01 -24.72
C VAL A 45 18.14 4.90 -23.93
N ALA A 46 19.47 4.78 -23.99
CA ALA A 46 20.20 3.71 -23.32
C ALA A 46 20.18 3.90 -21.79
N MET A 47 20.35 5.13 -21.33
CA MET A 47 20.24 5.49 -19.91
C MET A 47 18.84 5.19 -19.36
N VAL A 48 17.79 5.63 -20.07
CA VAL A 48 16.40 5.37 -19.63
C VAL A 48 16.13 3.87 -19.60
N THR A 49 16.50 3.12 -20.64
CA THR A 49 16.28 1.67 -20.70
C THR A 49 16.93 0.96 -19.52
N LYS A 50 18.21 1.24 -19.25
CA LYS A 50 18.94 0.66 -18.12
C LYS A 50 18.32 1.03 -16.77
N ALA A 51 17.85 2.26 -16.63
CA ALA A 51 17.19 2.71 -15.40
C ALA A 51 15.84 2.01 -15.18
N LEU A 52 15.05 1.80 -16.23
CA LEU A 52 13.81 1.04 -16.17
C LEU A 52 14.04 -0.43 -15.81
N ASP A 53 15.13 -1.04 -16.29
CA ASP A 53 15.51 -2.39 -15.85
C ASP A 53 15.73 -2.46 -14.33
N VAL A 54 16.37 -1.44 -13.73
CA VAL A 54 16.56 -1.34 -12.26
C VAL A 54 15.22 -1.15 -11.55
N VAL A 55 14.33 -0.30 -12.07
CA VAL A 55 12.98 -0.10 -11.51
C VAL A 55 12.19 -1.40 -11.51
N SER A 56 12.17 -2.12 -12.64
CA SER A 56 11.43 -3.39 -12.74
C SER A 56 11.94 -4.46 -11.77
N GLN A 57 13.27 -4.57 -11.60
CA GLN A 57 13.89 -5.50 -10.65
C GLN A 57 13.59 -5.12 -9.20
N ALA A 58 13.55 -3.82 -8.89
CA ALA A 58 13.19 -3.33 -7.57
C ALA A 58 11.74 -3.67 -7.23
N ILE A 59 10.79 -3.46 -8.15
CA ILE A 59 9.37 -3.83 -7.95
C ILE A 59 9.20 -5.35 -7.76
N ASP A 60 9.94 -6.17 -8.52
CA ASP A 60 9.90 -7.63 -8.28
C ASP A 60 10.49 -7.99 -6.91
N SER A 61 11.59 -7.36 -6.51
CA SER A 61 12.23 -7.56 -5.20
C SER A 61 11.31 -7.16 -4.05
N MET A 62 10.56 -6.07 -4.19
CA MET A 62 9.49 -5.68 -3.27
C MET A 62 8.45 -6.79 -3.12
N LYS A 63 8.00 -7.38 -4.23
CA LYS A 63 7.07 -8.52 -4.21
C LYS A 63 7.69 -9.74 -3.52
N GLN A 64 8.98 -10.04 -3.75
CA GLN A 64 9.65 -11.15 -3.07
C GLN A 64 9.71 -10.93 -1.56
N ALA A 65 10.08 -9.73 -1.10
CA ALA A 65 10.05 -9.38 0.32
C ALA A 65 8.63 -9.47 0.89
N PHE A 66 7.61 -9.04 0.13
CA PHE A 66 6.23 -9.08 0.58
C PHE A 66 5.71 -10.51 0.82
N LYS A 67 6.26 -11.53 0.14
CA LYS A 67 5.91 -12.94 0.39
C LYS A 67 6.15 -13.37 1.83
N LEU A 68 7.14 -12.77 2.51
CA LEU A 68 7.46 -13.05 3.91
C LEU A 68 6.29 -12.71 4.86
N MET A 69 5.33 -11.88 4.41
CA MET A 69 4.09 -11.63 5.16
C MET A 69 3.36 -12.93 5.49
N HIS A 70 3.40 -13.92 4.60
CA HIS A 70 2.77 -15.23 4.81
C HIS A 70 3.49 -16.13 5.80
N GLU A 71 4.75 -15.85 6.10
CA GLU A 71 5.60 -16.63 7.00
C GLU A 71 5.58 -16.03 8.42
N TYR A 72 5.67 -14.71 8.53
CA TYR A 72 5.86 -14.03 9.81
C TYR A 72 4.58 -13.44 10.42
N VAL A 73 3.45 -13.49 9.73
CA VAL A 73 2.19 -12.90 10.22
C VAL A 73 1.07 -13.92 10.18
N ASP A 74 0.46 -14.16 11.35
CA ASP A 74 -0.74 -14.97 11.45
C ASP A 74 -1.97 -14.16 10.99
N PRO A 75 -2.76 -14.65 10.01
CA PRO A 75 -3.95 -13.96 9.52
C PRO A 75 -5.01 -13.64 10.58
N SER A 76 -5.18 -14.52 11.57
CA SER A 76 -6.15 -14.38 12.66
C SER A 76 -5.73 -13.27 13.61
N ILE A 77 -4.44 -13.22 13.96
CA ILE A 77 -3.86 -12.17 14.81
C ILE A 77 -3.88 -10.82 14.09
N PHE A 78 -3.49 -10.78 12.81
CA PHE A 78 -3.56 -9.56 12.02
C PHE A 78 -4.99 -9.00 11.99
N TYR A 79 -5.96 -9.85 11.64
CA TYR A 79 -7.36 -9.44 11.52
C TYR A 79 -7.98 -9.03 12.86
N GLY A 80 -7.83 -9.87 13.89
CA GLY A 80 -8.55 -9.75 15.15
C GLY A 80 -7.86 -8.88 16.19
N ILE A 81 -6.57 -8.54 16.02
CA ILE A 81 -5.80 -7.76 17.00
C ILE A 81 -5.13 -6.57 16.30
N ILE A 82 -4.20 -6.83 15.38
CA ILE A 82 -3.32 -5.77 14.83
C ILE A 82 -4.12 -4.67 14.15
N ARG A 83 -5.08 -5.04 13.28
CA ARG A 83 -5.89 -4.07 12.53
C ARG A 83 -6.68 -3.12 13.43
N ILE A 84 -7.04 -3.53 14.65
CA ILE A 84 -7.77 -2.67 15.60
C ILE A 84 -6.89 -1.46 15.94
N TYR A 85 -5.64 -1.70 16.30
CA TYR A 85 -4.69 -0.66 16.69
C TYR A 85 -4.20 0.20 15.52
N LEU A 86 -4.29 -0.31 14.28
CA LEU A 86 -3.97 0.44 13.07
C LEU A 86 -5.14 1.26 12.52
N SER A 87 -6.35 1.09 13.07
CA SER A 87 -7.54 1.78 12.58
C SER A 87 -7.58 3.22 13.08
N GLY A 88 -7.95 4.15 12.19
CA GLY A 88 -8.20 5.55 12.54
C GLY A 88 -9.66 5.79 12.89
N TRP A 89 -10.03 7.06 12.94
CA TRP A 89 -11.38 7.53 13.29
C TRP A 89 -11.98 8.43 12.19
N LYS A 90 -11.39 8.46 10.99
CA LYS A 90 -12.04 8.94 9.76
C LYS A 90 -12.73 7.78 9.06
N ASP A 91 -13.96 7.99 8.58
CA ASP A 91 -14.75 6.94 7.92
C ASP A 91 -14.98 5.68 8.81
N ASN A 92 -14.90 5.83 10.14
CA ASN A 92 -15.01 4.73 11.12
C ASN A 92 -16.35 4.78 11.88
N PRO A 93 -17.25 3.81 11.67
CA PRO A 93 -18.55 3.76 12.35
C PRO A 93 -18.49 3.71 13.89
N SER A 94 -17.37 3.26 14.48
CA SER A 94 -17.21 3.23 15.94
C SER A 94 -16.86 4.60 16.53
N MET A 95 -16.41 5.54 15.71
CA MET A 95 -16.07 6.91 16.10
C MET A 95 -16.61 7.87 15.02
N PRO A 96 -17.95 7.97 14.85
CA PRO A 96 -18.57 8.62 13.69
C PRO A 96 -18.27 10.12 13.58
N ASP A 97 -18.02 10.77 14.73
CA ASP A 97 -17.68 12.20 14.77
C ASP A 97 -16.16 12.44 14.74
N GLY A 98 -15.33 11.39 14.77
CA GLY A 98 -13.88 11.49 14.95
C GLY A 98 -13.44 11.45 16.42
N LEU A 99 -12.21 11.89 16.70
CA LEU A 99 -11.60 11.89 18.03
C LEU A 99 -11.41 13.32 18.53
N LEU A 100 -11.86 13.61 19.75
CA LEU A 100 -11.59 14.88 20.41
C LEU A 100 -10.14 14.92 20.93
N TYR A 101 -9.39 15.92 20.49
CA TYR A 101 -8.06 16.21 21.01
C TYR A 101 -8.15 17.31 22.06
N GLU A 102 -8.45 16.89 23.30
CA GLU A 102 -8.64 17.79 24.44
C GLU A 102 -7.44 18.73 24.61
N GLY A 103 -7.73 20.04 24.74
CA GLY A 103 -6.70 21.08 24.87
C GLY A 103 -6.01 21.49 23.56
N VAL A 104 -6.32 20.85 22.43
CA VAL A 104 -5.77 21.18 21.10
C VAL A 104 -6.87 21.71 20.17
N GLN A 105 -8.02 21.03 20.13
CA GLN A 105 -9.14 21.36 19.25
C GLN A 105 -10.46 21.22 20.02
N GLU A 106 -11.37 22.18 19.86
CA GLU A 106 -12.68 22.15 20.54
C GLU A 106 -13.65 21.10 19.94
N GLN A 107 -13.49 20.80 18.65
CA GLN A 107 -14.32 19.84 17.93
C GLN A 107 -13.54 18.55 17.64
N PRO A 108 -14.20 17.38 17.63
CA PRO A 108 -13.60 16.15 17.17
C PRO A 108 -12.95 16.26 15.78
N MET A 109 -11.80 15.61 15.61
CA MET A 109 -11.04 15.59 14.37
C MET A 109 -11.05 14.21 13.75
N GLU A 110 -11.04 14.14 12.42
CA GLU A 110 -11.03 12.88 11.68
C GLU A 110 -9.66 12.58 11.06
N PHE A 111 -9.05 11.46 11.43
CA PHE A 111 -7.82 10.98 10.80
C PHE A 111 -7.93 9.52 10.35
N SER A 112 -7.43 9.23 9.15
CA SER A 112 -7.34 7.88 8.61
C SER A 112 -6.32 7.06 9.39
N GLY A 113 -6.59 5.76 9.52
CA GLY A 113 -5.64 4.82 10.12
C GLY A 113 -4.48 4.50 9.18
N GLY A 114 -3.56 3.67 9.68
CA GLY A 114 -2.39 3.22 8.94
C GLY A 114 -2.78 2.38 7.72
N SER A 115 -2.21 2.67 6.55
CA SER A 115 -2.49 1.94 5.31
C SER A 115 -1.25 1.87 4.42
N ALA A 116 -1.11 0.79 3.65
CA ALA A 116 -0.08 0.69 2.61
C ALA A 116 -0.16 1.83 1.58
N ALA A 117 -1.33 2.47 1.44
CA ALA A 117 -1.50 3.64 0.59
C ALA A 117 -0.72 4.89 1.07
N GLN A 118 -0.19 4.88 2.29
CA GLN A 118 0.70 5.91 2.84
C GLN A 118 2.18 5.63 2.52
N SER A 119 2.50 4.49 1.91
CA SER A 119 3.84 4.24 1.37
C SER A 119 4.12 5.19 0.20
N SER A 120 5.21 5.95 0.27
CA SER A 120 5.57 6.92 -0.76
C SER A 120 6.11 6.25 -2.03
N ILE A 121 6.73 5.07 -1.93
CA ILE A 121 7.45 4.46 -3.05
C ILE A 121 6.50 3.99 -4.17
N LEU A 122 5.33 3.47 -3.81
CA LEU A 122 4.32 3.06 -4.79
C LEU A 122 3.78 4.27 -5.55
N HIS A 123 3.56 5.41 -4.86
CA HIS A 123 3.16 6.66 -5.52
C HIS A 123 4.26 7.18 -6.45
N CYS A 124 5.53 7.07 -6.06
CA CYS A 124 6.65 7.47 -6.93
C CYS A 124 6.68 6.66 -8.22
N PHE A 125 6.43 5.34 -8.15
CA PHE A 125 6.37 4.50 -9.34
C PHE A 125 5.13 4.76 -10.20
N ASP A 126 3.98 5.06 -9.58
CA ASP A 126 2.78 5.46 -10.33
C ASP A 126 3.04 6.76 -11.11
N GLU A 127 3.57 7.80 -10.46
CA GLU A 127 3.89 9.07 -11.12
C GLU A 127 4.97 8.90 -12.20
N LEU A 128 6.01 8.11 -11.95
CA LEU A 128 7.07 7.82 -12.93
C LEU A 128 6.51 7.16 -14.20
N LEU A 129 5.69 6.13 -14.03
CA LEU A 129 5.13 5.33 -15.13
C LEU A 129 3.92 6.01 -15.78
N GLY A 130 3.44 7.12 -15.23
CA GLY A 130 2.29 7.85 -15.72
C GLY A 130 0.95 7.14 -15.45
N VAL A 131 0.88 6.35 -14.37
CA VAL A 131 -0.36 5.71 -13.91
C VAL A 131 -1.23 6.75 -13.22
N GLN A 132 -2.42 6.99 -13.75
CA GLN A 132 -3.35 7.99 -13.23
C GLN A 132 -4.52 7.30 -12.52
N HIS A 133 -4.73 7.69 -11.26
CA HIS A 133 -5.82 7.19 -10.43
C HIS A 133 -6.94 8.24 -10.32
N GLU A 134 -8.14 7.89 -10.74
CA GLU A 134 -9.28 8.81 -10.82
C GLU A 134 -10.37 8.49 -9.79
N GLY A 135 -11.40 9.35 -9.76
CA GLY A 135 -12.56 9.18 -8.89
C GLY A 135 -12.22 9.05 -7.41
N SER A 136 -12.91 8.13 -6.73
CA SER A 136 -12.76 7.90 -5.29
C SER A 136 -11.40 7.28 -4.93
N SER A 137 -10.85 6.40 -5.77
CA SER A 137 -9.51 5.80 -5.56
C SER A 137 -8.41 6.85 -5.63
N GLY A 138 -8.46 7.72 -6.65
CA GLY A 138 -7.55 8.85 -6.78
C GLY A 138 -7.66 9.84 -5.62
N ALA A 139 -8.88 10.19 -5.21
CA ALA A 139 -9.11 11.07 -4.06
C ALA A 139 -8.54 10.48 -2.75
N PHE A 140 -8.72 9.16 -2.55
CA PHE A 140 -8.15 8.45 -1.41
C PHE A 140 -6.62 8.46 -1.43
N LEU A 141 -6.00 8.12 -2.56
CA LEU A 141 -4.53 8.13 -2.69
C LEU A 141 -3.94 9.53 -2.48
N ARG A 142 -4.53 10.58 -3.08
CA ARG A 142 -4.09 11.96 -2.84
C ARG A 142 -4.16 12.35 -1.37
N ARG A 143 -5.25 11.99 -0.68
CA ARG A 143 -5.37 12.19 0.78
C ARG A 143 -4.29 11.46 1.56
N MET A 144 -3.90 10.24 1.16
CA MET A 144 -2.84 9.50 1.85
C MET A 144 -1.46 10.17 1.75
N ARG A 145 -1.23 11.05 0.77
CA ARG A 145 -0.01 11.87 0.71
C ARG A 145 0.10 12.86 1.87
N ASP A 146 -1.02 13.28 2.46
CA ASP A 146 -1.03 14.16 3.64
C ASP A 146 -0.54 13.47 4.92
N TYR A 147 -0.42 12.13 4.89
CA TYR A 147 0.11 11.30 5.98
C TYR A 147 1.57 10.90 5.75
N MET A 148 2.18 11.35 4.65
CA MET A 148 3.58 11.12 4.36
C MET A 148 4.44 12.26 4.92
N PRO A 149 5.73 12.03 5.22
CA PRO A 149 6.66 13.11 5.49
C PRO A 149 6.62 14.19 4.38
N PRO A 150 6.68 15.49 4.72
CA PRO A 150 6.56 16.56 3.72
C PRO A 150 7.55 16.45 2.55
N SER A 151 8.79 16.04 2.83
CA SER A 151 9.81 15.80 1.80
C SER A 151 9.46 14.68 0.83
N HIS A 152 8.76 13.63 1.30
CA HIS A 152 8.33 12.51 0.45
C HIS A 152 7.17 12.94 -0.45
N LYS A 153 6.19 13.66 0.10
CA LYS A 153 5.09 14.24 -0.68
C LYS A 153 5.63 15.17 -1.78
N HIS A 154 6.55 16.05 -1.42
CA HIS A 154 7.20 16.95 -2.37
C HIS A 154 7.98 16.19 -3.46
N PHE A 155 8.65 15.09 -3.11
CA PHE A 155 9.35 14.27 -4.10
C PHE A 155 8.38 13.64 -5.12
N ILE A 156 7.23 13.12 -4.67
CA ILE A 156 6.17 12.60 -5.57
C ILE A 156 5.67 13.71 -6.51
N GLU A 157 5.41 14.91 -5.97
CA GLU A 157 4.99 16.08 -6.76
C GLU A 157 6.07 16.48 -7.78
N ASN A 158 7.35 16.44 -7.40
CA ASN A 158 8.45 16.74 -8.31
C ASN A 158 8.52 15.74 -9.48
N ILE A 159 8.31 14.44 -9.24
CA ILE A 159 8.22 13.43 -10.31
C ILE A 159 7.08 13.78 -11.25
N SER A 160 5.89 14.09 -10.72
CA SER A 160 4.70 14.41 -11.52
C SER A 160 4.87 15.64 -12.43
N SER A 161 5.78 16.55 -12.07
CA SER A 161 6.10 17.75 -12.84
C SER A 161 7.12 17.54 -13.96
N GLN A 162 7.77 16.37 -14.02
CA GLN A 162 8.77 16.07 -15.04
C GLN A 162 8.14 15.72 -16.40
N PRO A 163 8.91 15.77 -17.49
CA PRO A 163 8.46 15.28 -18.79
C PRO A 163 7.97 13.82 -18.71
N SER A 164 6.89 13.52 -19.42
CA SER A 164 6.26 12.19 -19.37
C SER A 164 7.18 11.12 -19.95
N LEU A 165 7.55 10.14 -19.10
CA LEU A 165 8.24 8.92 -19.53
C LEU A 165 7.44 8.19 -20.61
N ARG A 166 6.12 8.04 -20.43
CA ARG A 166 5.27 7.35 -21.40
C ARG A 166 5.29 8.03 -22.77
N SER A 167 5.21 9.36 -22.80
CA SER A 167 5.34 10.12 -24.05
C SER A 167 6.73 9.96 -24.68
N PHE A 168 7.79 9.98 -23.87
CA PHE A 168 9.16 9.76 -24.35
C PHE A 168 9.29 8.38 -25.01
N VAL A 169 8.87 7.30 -24.35
CA VAL A 169 8.91 5.93 -24.88
C VAL A 169 8.18 5.82 -26.22
N LEU A 170 6.98 6.39 -26.32
CA LEU A 170 6.17 6.38 -27.56
C LEU A 170 6.83 7.17 -28.70
N GLN A 171 7.57 8.23 -28.41
CA GLN A 171 8.24 9.07 -29.41
C GLN A 171 9.51 8.43 -29.98
N GLN A 172 10.28 7.69 -29.18
CA GLN A 172 11.53 7.08 -29.62
C GLN A 172 11.31 5.90 -30.58
N ALA A 173 10.16 5.23 -30.50
CA ALA A 173 9.85 4.01 -31.26
C ALA A 173 10.94 2.91 -31.13
N ASP A 174 11.64 2.87 -30.00
CA ASP A 174 12.67 1.88 -29.69
C ASP A 174 12.05 0.65 -28.99
N GLU A 175 12.26 -0.54 -29.55
CA GLU A 175 11.68 -1.79 -29.04
C GLU A 175 12.23 -2.18 -27.67
N GLY A 176 13.51 -1.90 -27.39
CA GLY A 176 14.17 -2.23 -26.13
C GLY A 176 13.61 -1.38 -25.00
N LEU A 177 13.52 -0.07 -25.22
CA LEU A 177 12.93 0.90 -24.31
C LEU A 177 11.45 0.59 -24.03
N THR A 178 10.68 0.30 -25.09
CA THR A 178 9.25 -0.06 -24.96
C THR A 178 9.10 -1.31 -24.09
N ARG A 179 9.91 -2.34 -24.33
CA ARG A 179 9.90 -3.58 -23.53
C ARG A 179 10.26 -3.34 -22.07
N ALA A 180 11.25 -2.49 -21.80
CA ALA A 180 11.66 -2.16 -20.43
C ALA A 180 10.56 -1.39 -19.68
N PHE A 181 9.89 -0.45 -20.36
CA PHE A 181 8.72 0.26 -19.83
C PHE A 181 7.57 -0.70 -19.51
N ASP A 182 7.16 -1.52 -20.48
CA ASP A 182 6.07 -2.50 -20.31
C ASP A 182 6.38 -3.49 -19.19
N LEU A 183 7.65 -3.89 -19.04
CA LEU A 183 8.07 -4.76 -17.94
C LEU A 183 7.88 -4.08 -16.57
N CYS A 184 8.18 -2.78 -16.43
CA CYS A 184 7.92 -2.05 -15.19
C CYS A 184 6.42 -2.05 -14.84
N VAL A 185 5.57 -1.74 -15.82
CA VAL A 185 4.11 -1.76 -15.64
C VAL A 185 3.63 -3.16 -15.24
N ALA A 186 4.06 -4.20 -15.96
CA ALA A 186 3.70 -5.58 -15.65
C ALA A 186 4.12 -6.01 -14.23
N ARG A 187 5.32 -5.61 -13.77
CA ARG A 187 5.78 -5.90 -12.40
C ARG A 187 4.94 -5.19 -11.35
N LEU A 188 4.49 -3.96 -11.63
CA LEU A 188 3.61 -3.22 -10.72
C LEU A 188 2.21 -3.84 -10.65
N VAL A 189 1.65 -4.28 -11.77
CA VAL A 189 0.40 -5.06 -11.82
C VAL A 189 0.55 -6.36 -11.03
N ASP A 190 1.65 -7.09 -11.20
CA ASP A 190 1.95 -8.31 -10.44
C ASP A 190 2.01 -8.06 -8.93
N PHE A 191 2.68 -6.99 -8.51
CA PHE A 191 2.74 -6.59 -7.11
C PHE A 191 1.33 -6.30 -6.56
N ARG A 192 0.50 -5.56 -7.31
CA ARG A 192 -0.88 -5.22 -6.92
C ARG A 192 -1.78 -6.47 -6.86
N ASN A 193 -1.63 -7.40 -7.80
CA ASN A 193 -2.30 -8.71 -7.75
C ASN A 193 -1.91 -9.51 -6.51
N PHE A 194 -0.62 -9.55 -6.19
CA PHE A 194 -0.12 -10.21 -4.98
C PHE A 194 -0.69 -9.56 -3.71
N HIS A 195 -0.78 -8.23 -3.68
CA HIS A 195 -1.39 -7.49 -2.57
C HIS A 195 -2.88 -7.84 -2.41
N ILE A 196 -3.66 -7.90 -3.49
CA ILE A 196 -5.08 -8.32 -3.46
C ILE A 196 -5.22 -9.74 -2.87
N ASN A 197 -4.36 -10.67 -3.29
CA ASN A 197 -4.37 -12.05 -2.78
C ASN A 197 -4.01 -12.10 -1.28
N THR A 198 -3.01 -11.31 -0.87
CA THR A 198 -2.62 -11.17 0.53
C THR A 198 -3.78 -10.63 1.36
N VAL A 199 -4.39 -9.54 0.94
CA VAL A 199 -5.56 -8.95 1.61
C VAL A 199 -6.74 -9.92 1.68
N THR A 200 -6.95 -10.74 0.65
CA THR A 200 -7.98 -11.78 0.69
C THR A 200 -7.70 -12.80 1.81
N ARG A 201 -6.45 -13.27 1.94
CA ARG A 201 -6.04 -14.21 3.00
C ARG A 201 -6.08 -13.60 4.40
N PHE A 202 -5.65 -12.36 4.55
CA PHE A 202 -5.48 -11.69 5.84
C PHE A 202 -6.72 -10.92 6.32
N ILE A 203 -7.68 -10.64 5.44
CA ILE A 203 -8.86 -9.85 5.78
C ILE A 203 -10.15 -10.56 5.36
N THR A 204 -10.35 -10.81 4.07
CA THR A 204 -11.63 -11.32 3.57
C THR A 204 -12.00 -12.69 4.15
N ILE A 205 -11.04 -13.63 4.20
CA ILE A 205 -11.26 -14.97 4.76
C ILE A 205 -11.51 -14.90 6.29
N PRO A 206 -10.66 -14.25 7.11
CA PRO A 206 -10.93 -14.05 8.53
C PRO A 206 -12.26 -13.34 8.83
N ALA A 207 -12.65 -12.34 8.05
CA ALA A 207 -13.93 -11.64 8.22
C ALA A 207 -15.12 -12.58 8.01
N SER A 208 -15.10 -13.40 6.96
CA SER A 208 -16.14 -14.41 6.71
C SER A 208 -16.23 -15.42 7.86
N ARG A 209 -15.07 -15.89 8.36
CA ARG A 209 -15.00 -16.79 9.51
C ARG A 209 -15.55 -16.14 10.79
N ALA A 210 -15.24 -14.86 11.03
CA ALA A 210 -15.77 -14.11 12.16
C ALA A 210 -17.31 -14.04 12.13
N LYS A 211 -17.91 -13.75 10.97
CA LYS A 211 -19.36 -13.73 10.76
C LYS A 211 -20.00 -15.08 11.10
N GLN A 212 -19.40 -16.19 10.62
CA GLN A 212 -19.87 -17.55 10.90
C GLN A 212 -19.79 -17.91 12.39
N LEU A 213 -18.66 -17.59 13.05
CA LEU A 213 -18.46 -17.86 14.47
C LEU A 213 -19.43 -17.08 15.36
N ARG A 214 -19.83 -15.86 14.98
CA ARG A 214 -20.84 -15.09 15.73
C ARG A 214 -22.24 -15.66 15.58
N ALA A 215 -22.55 -16.25 14.43
CA ALA A 215 -23.83 -16.91 14.19
C ALA A 215 -23.96 -18.22 14.98
N ASN A 216 -22.85 -18.96 15.18
CA ASN A 216 -22.85 -20.26 15.85
C ASN A 216 -22.38 -20.15 17.32
N LYS A 217 -23.32 -20.13 18.28
CA LYS A 217 -23.07 -19.93 19.73
C LYS A 217 -22.42 -21.12 20.49
N GLN A 218 -21.80 -22.10 19.84
CA GLN A 218 -21.33 -23.32 20.53
C GLN A 218 -19.82 -23.50 20.54
N GLY A 219 -19.26 -23.45 21.76
CA GLY A 219 -18.01 -24.07 22.19
C GLY A 219 -16.72 -23.54 21.57
N MET A 220 -15.62 -23.77 22.28
CA MET A 220 -14.24 -23.79 21.75
C MET A 220 -13.35 -22.55 21.95
N THR A 221 -12.06 -22.81 21.70
CA THR A 221 -10.80 -22.41 22.36
C THR A 221 -10.39 -20.94 22.27
N GLU A 222 -9.48 -20.51 23.16
CA GLU A 222 -8.99 -19.11 23.30
C GLU A 222 -8.44 -18.49 22.00
N ASP A 223 -7.77 -19.27 21.13
CA ASP A 223 -7.24 -18.78 19.83
C ASP A 223 -8.33 -18.30 18.85
N LEU A 224 -9.57 -18.79 18.97
CA LEU A 224 -10.69 -18.38 18.12
C LEU A 224 -11.37 -17.09 18.61
N ASP A 225 -11.01 -16.62 19.80
CA ASP A 225 -11.69 -15.50 20.45
C ASP A 225 -11.25 -14.15 19.85
N ALA A 226 -10.00 -14.02 19.42
CA ALA A 226 -9.48 -12.80 18.79
C ALA A 226 -10.22 -12.46 17.48
N ILE A 227 -10.45 -13.45 16.61
CA ILE A 227 -11.19 -13.26 15.35
C ILE A 227 -12.65 -12.88 15.64
N ARG A 228 -13.28 -13.57 16.60
CA ARG A 228 -14.69 -13.35 16.95
C ARG A 228 -14.92 -11.95 17.51
N ARG A 229 -14.02 -11.47 18.38
CA ARG A 229 -14.11 -10.15 19.04
C ARG A 229 -13.72 -8.97 18.16
N ALA A 230 -13.19 -9.20 16.96
CA ALA A 230 -12.84 -8.13 16.02
C ALA A 230 -14.04 -7.19 15.77
N PRO A 231 -13.90 -5.85 15.79
CA PRO A 231 -15.01 -4.95 15.52
C PRO A 231 -15.64 -5.19 14.13
N THR A 232 -16.97 -5.23 14.05
CA THR A 232 -17.72 -5.38 12.78
C THR A 232 -17.39 -4.28 11.77
N ALA A 233 -17.06 -3.08 12.25
CA ALA A 233 -16.61 -1.95 11.44
C ALA A 233 -15.40 -2.28 10.54
N LEU A 234 -14.58 -3.29 10.90
CA LEU A 234 -13.39 -3.70 10.16
C LEU A 234 -13.63 -4.79 9.11
N GLU A 235 -14.87 -5.27 8.96
CA GLU A 235 -15.21 -6.36 8.03
C GLU A 235 -15.16 -5.93 6.57
N GLU A 236 -15.60 -4.69 6.27
CA GLU A 236 -15.76 -4.21 4.89
C GLU A 236 -14.83 -3.02 4.56
N ARG A 237 -14.21 -2.41 5.57
CA ARG A 237 -13.35 -1.24 5.43
C ARG A 237 -11.91 -1.52 5.84
N GLY A 238 -10.98 -0.96 5.08
CA GLY A 238 -9.56 -0.94 5.41
C GLY A 238 -9.32 -0.04 6.61
N THR A 239 -8.17 -0.20 7.25
CA THR A 239 -7.73 0.65 8.37
C THR A 239 -7.63 2.13 7.99
N GLY A 240 -7.35 2.43 6.71
CA GLY A 240 -7.39 3.78 6.15
C GLY A 240 -8.79 4.33 5.79
N GLY A 241 -9.83 3.49 5.84
CA GLY A 241 -11.24 3.87 5.61
C GLY A 241 -11.83 3.50 4.23
N SER A 242 -11.04 2.98 3.29
CA SER A 242 -11.52 2.60 1.95
C SER A 242 -12.21 1.23 1.91
N GLY A 243 -13.09 1.01 0.92
CA GLY A 243 -13.64 -0.31 0.62
C GLY A 243 -12.55 -1.22 0.05
N ILE A 244 -12.10 -2.19 0.84
CA ILE A 244 -10.80 -2.85 0.68
C ILE A 244 -10.58 -3.44 -0.72
N ILE A 245 -11.45 -4.37 -1.12
CA ILE A 245 -11.25 -5.14 -2.36
C ILE A 245 -11.55 -4.28 -3.59
N THR A 246 -12.58 -3.44 -3.54
CA THR A 246 -12.95 -2.57 -4.66
C THR A 246 -11.83 -1.58 -4.95
N PHE A 247 -11.30 -0.90 -3.92
CA PHE A 247 -10.19 0.03 -4.06
C PHE A 247 -8.96 -0.61 -4.69
N LEU A 248 -8.50 -1.75 -4.16
CA LEU A 248 -7.31 -2.43 -4.66
C LEU A 248 -7.47 -2.92 -6.11
N LYS A 249 -8.67 -3.41 -6.47
CA LYS A 249 -8.97 -3.83 -7.85
C LYS A 249 -8.99 -2.64 -8.80
N THR A 250 -9.57 -1.51 -8.41
CA THR A 250 -9.57 -0.28 -9.23
C THR A 250 -8.16 0.20 -9.46
N VAL A 251 -7.36 0.36 -8.39
CA VAL A 251 -5.95 0.79 -8.48
C VAL A 251 -5.18 -0.14 -9.42
N ARG A 252 -5.31 -1.46 -9.27
CA ARG A 252 -4.68 -2.42 -10.20
C ARG A 252 -5.14 -2.26 -11.64
N ASN A 253 -6.43 -2.06 -11.89
CA ASN A 253 -6.95 -1.95 -13.25
C ASN A 253 -6.52 -0.64 -13.95
N GLU A 254 -6.26 0.42 -13.18
CA GLU A 254 -5.79 1.71 -13.68
C GLU A 254 -4.29 1.71 -14.03
N THR A 255 -3.50 0.81 -13.42
CA THR A 255 -2.11 0.53 -13.82
C THR A 255 -2.03 -0.50 -14.92
#